data_AF-A0A2R6EUP8-F1
#
_entry.id   AF-A0A2R6EUP8-F1
#
_cell.length_a   1.000
_cell.length_b   1.000
_cell.length_c   1.000
_cell.angle_alpha   90.00
_cell.angle_beta   90.00
_cell.angle_gamma   90.00
#
_symmetry.space_group_name_H-M   'P 1'
#
loop_
_entity.id
_entity.type
_entity.pdbx_description
1 polymer ?
#
loop_
_entity_poly.entity_id
_entity_poly.type
_entity_poly.pdbx_seq_one_letter_code
_entity_poly.pdbx_strand_id
1 'polypeptide(L)'
;MSRLVATLTFGREPAVGGGIEPTALAHCYADSIPRFLGYVVDESGVFERVPGVYAPDTDADPPYPVTDLLLALAPQLSSIAERIETLDTKARANYGVGFREKAFDSDVAWGSDGFGRHFEARSQLEAHPLDGAVALAVYAPGRRVVDAVTDNLARLDAVVLDAG
;
A
#
# COMPACT_ATOMS: atom_id res chain seq x y z
N MET A 1 -9.08 8.25 -21.02
CA MET A 1 -9.18 6.77 -20.97
C MET A 1 -8.05 6.36 -20.06
N SER A 2 -8.34 5.83 -18.87
CA SER A 2 -7.31 5.65 -17.84
C SER A 2 -6.31 4.57 -18.25
N ARG A 3 -5.02 4.89 -18.25
CA ARG A 3 -3.93 3.99 -18.65
C ARG A 3 -3.28 3.39 -17.41
N LEU A 4 -2.97 2.09 -17.46
CA LEU A 4 -2.14 1.45 -16.43
C LEU A 4 -0.73 2.03 -16.51
N VAL A 5 -0.24 2.60 -15.40
CA VAL A 5 1.08 3.24 -15.33
C VAL A 5 2.07 2.48 -14.48
N ALA A 6 1.60 1.83 -13.42
CA ALA A 6 2.44 1.03 -12.55
C ALA A 6 1.63 -0.05 -11.84
N THR A 7 2.32 -1.10 -11.38
CA THR A 7 1.76 -2.09 -10.45
C THR A 7 2.70 -2.28 -9.29
N LEU A 8 2.15 -2.31 -8.08
CA LEU A 8 2.84 -2.74 -6.87
C LEU A 8 2.40 -4.16 -6.51
N THR A 9 3.36 -5.02 -6.21
CA THR A 9 3.11 -6.37 -5.72
C THR A 9 3.67 -6.51 -4.33
N PHE A 10 2.80 -6.88 -3.39
CA PHE A 10 3.16 -7.17 -2.00
C PHE A 10 3.14 -8.68 -1.80
N GLY A 11 4.17 -9.22 -1.16
CA GLY A 11 4.25 -10.66 -0.96
C GLY A 11 5.38 -11.07 -0.04
N ARG A 12 5.53 -12.38 0.12
CA ARG A 12 6.63 -12.93 0.91
C ARG A 12 7.94 -12.80 0.16
N GLU A 13 9.02 -12.61 0.90
CA GLU A 13 10.35 -12.56 0.33
C GLU A 13 10.65 -13.86 -0.43
N PRO A 14 11.14 -13.79 -1.68
CA PRO A 14 11.43 -14.99 -2.44
C PRO A 14 12.59 -15.76 -1.80
N ALA A 15 12.53 -17.10 -1.85
CA ALA A 15 13.74 -17.89 -1.72
C ALA A 15 14.74 -17.48 -2.83
N VAL A 16 16.04 -17.64 -2.59
CA VAL A 16 17.09 -17.25 -3.56
C VAL A 16 16.77 -17.79 -4.97
N GLY A 17 16.54 -16.87 -5.92
CA GLY A 17 16.24 -17.19 -7.32
C GLY A 17 14.75 -17.36 -7.67
N GLY A 18 13.83 -17.23 -6.72
CA GLY A 18 12.38 -17.25 -6.94
C GLY A 18 11.76 -15.87 -7.22
N GLY A 19 10.58 -15.85 -7.81
CA GLY A 19 9.72 -14.65 -7.87
C GLY A 19 8.98 -14.43 -6.55
N ILE A 20 8.51 -13.20 -6.31
CA ILE A 20 7.68 -12.87 -5.13
C ILE A 20 6.43 -13.76 -5.09
N GLU A 21 6.09 -14.31 -3.93
CA GLU A 21 4.80 -14.99 -3.73
C GLU A 21 3.75 -13.94 -3.35
N PRO A 22 2.86 -13.53 -4.28
CA PRO A 22 2.00 -12.39 -4.07
C PRO A 22 0.95 -12.68 -3.00
N THR A 23 0.73 -11.70 -2.14
CA THR A 23 -0.36 -11.65 -1.16
C THR A 23 -1.36 -10.55 -1.50
N ALA A 24 -0.89 -9.47 -2.14
CA ALA A 24 -1.73 -8.40 -2.66
C ALA A 24 -1.09 -7.69 -3.85
N LEU A 25 -1.93 -7.03 -4.66
CA LEU A 25 -1.52 -6.16 -5.77
C LEU A 25 -2.20 -4.80 -5.65
N ALA A 26 -1.54 -3.77 -6.15
CA ALA A 26 -2.16 -2.48 -6.40
C ALA A 26 -1.84 -2.00 -7.82
N HIS A 27 -2.88 -1.79 -8.63
CA HIS A 27 -2.75 -1.29 -10.00
C HIS A 27 -2.96 0.21 -10.04
N CYS A 28 -1.91 0.96 -10.40
CA CYS A 28 -1.98 2.39 -10.61
C CYS A 28 -2.47 2.71 -12.01
N TYR A 29 -3.64 3.34 -12.12
CA TYR A 29 -4.14 3.93 -13.35
C TYR A 29 -4.00 5.44 -13.29
N ALA A 30 -3.42 6.04 -14.32
CA ALA A 30 -3.34 7.49 -14.45
C ALA A 30 -4.17 7.98 -15.64
N ASP A 31 -4.93 9.04 -15.38
CA ASP A 31 -5.43 10.00 -16.38
C ASP A 31 -5.01 11.40 -15.88
N SER A 32 -5.91 12.22 -15.33
CA SER A 32 -5.57 13.49 -14.66
C SER A 32 -5.14 13.34 -13.20
N ILE A 33 -5.64 12.33 -12.49
CA ILE A 33 -5.30 12.02 -11.09
C ILE A 33 -4.94 10.53 -11.00
N PRO A 34 -3.75 10.16 -10.49
CA PRO A 34 -3.38 8.76 -10.32
C PRO A 34 -4.28 8.08 -9.28
N ARG A 35 -4.66 6.83 -9.53
CA ARG A 35 -5.47 6.03 -8.61
C ARG A 35 -5.02 4.58 -8.59
N PHE A 36 -4.87 4.03 -7.39
CA PHE A 36 -4.61 2.62 -7.17
C PHE A 36 -5.90 1.83 -6.97
N LEU A 37 -6.03 0.73 -7.70
CA LEU A 37 -7.01 -0.33 -7.44
C LEU A 37 -6.30 -1.46 -6.67
N GLY A 38 -6.81 -1.81 -5.50
CA GLY A 38 -6.25 -2.88 -4.67
C GLY A 38 -6.86 -4.25 -4.97
N TYR A 39 -6.05 -5.29 -4.85
CA TYR A 39 -6.43 -6.69 -4.97
C TYR A 39 -5.73 -7.51 -3.89
N VAL A 40 -6.42 -8.49 -3.31
CA VAL A 40 -5.85 -9.47 -2.38
C VAL A 40 -5.84 -10.84 -3.05
N VAL A 41 -4.87 -11.68 -2.70
CA VAL A 41 -4.81 -13.08 -3.16
C VAL A 41 -5.57 -13.95 -2.17
N ASP A 42 -6.58 -14.67 -2.65
CA ASP A 42 -7.31 -15.64 -1.84
C ASP A 42 -6.53 -16.96 -1.68
N GLU A 43 -7.10 -17.89 -0.90
CA GLU A 43 -6.48 -19.22 -0.66
C GLU A 43 -6.36 -20.08 -1.94
N SER A 44 -7.08 -19.73 -3.01
CA SER A 44 -7.04 -20.41 -4.30
C SER A 44 -6.03 -19.80 -5.28
N GLY A 45 -5.38 -18.69 -4.89
CA GLY A 45 -4.46 -17.95 -5.73
C GLY A 45 -5.14 -16.98 -6.71
N VAL A 46 -6.44 -16.70 -6.52
CA VAL A 46 -7.21 -15.77 -7.35
C VAL A 46 -7.14 -14.37 -6.75
N PHE A 47 -7.00 -13.37 -7.62
CA PHE A 47 -7.01 -11.96 -7.22
C PHE A 47 -8.45 -11.46 -7.04
N GLU A 48 -8.81 -11.14 -5.80
CA GLU A 48 -10.07 -10.51 -5.46
C GLU A 48 -9.90 -8.99 -5.35
N ARG A 49 -10.75 -8.25 -6.06
CA ARG A 49 -10.71 -6.78 -6.03
C ARG A 49 -11.21 -6.25 -4.68
N VAL A 50 -10.41 -5.40 -4.05
CA VAL A 50 -10.82 -4.62 -2.88
C VAL A 50 -11.71 -3.46 -3.34
N PRO A 51 -12.89 -3.24 -2.72
CA PRO A 51 -13.75 -2.11 -3.04
C PRO A 51 -13.07 -0.75 -2.80
N GLY A 52 -13.39 0.23 -3.63
CA GLY A 52 -12.84 1.58 -3.55
C GLY A 52 -11.64 1.81 -4.46
N VAL A 53 -11.03 2.99 -4.34
CA VAL A 53 -9.82 3.42 -5.05
C VAL A 53 -8.99 4.31 -4.14
N TYR A 54 -7.68 4.15 -4.13
CA TYR A 54 -6.78 5.05 -3.39
C TYR A 54 -6.19 6.08 -4.35
N ALA A 55 -6.39 7.37 -4.06
CA ALA A 55 -5.74 8.46 -4.79
C ALA A 55 -4.59 9.00 -3.93
N PRO A 56 -3.32 8.71 -4.25
CA PRO A 56 -2.20 9.17 -3.46
C PRO A 56 -2.01 10.68 -3.60
N ASP A 57 -1.70 11.35 -2.50
CA ASP A 57 -1.14 12.71 -2.54
C ASP A 57 0.36 12.61 -2.90
N THR A 58 0.66 12.77 -4.19
CA THR A 58 2.05 12.71 -4.70
C THR A 58 2.84 13.98 -4.39
N ASP A 59 2.18 15.05 -3.94
CA ASP A 59 2.82 16.33 -3.64
C ASP A 59 3.04 16.50 -2.12
N ALA A 60 2.62 15.54 -1.29
CA ALA A 60 2.89 15.50 0.16
C ALA A 60 4.38 15.31 0.47
N ASP A 61 4.85 15.91 1.58
CA ASP A 61 6.23 15.79 2.06
C ASP A 61 6.29 15.15 3.48
N PRO A 62 6.70 13.88 3.62
CA PRO A 62 7.00 12.92 2.53
C PRO A 62 5.73 12.25 1.97
N PRO A 63 5.78 11.62 0.79
CA PRO A 63 4.67 10.84 0.25
C PRO A 63 4.60 9.43 0.86
N TYR A 64 3.38 8.91 1.06
CA TYR A 64 3.11 7.61 1.71
C TYR A 64 2.33 6.56 0.88
N PRO A 65 2.41 6.52 -0.47
CA PRO A 65 1.55 5.64 -1.27
C PRO A 65 1.74 4.16 -0.98
N VAL A 66 2.98 3.70 -0.77
CA VAL A 66 3.28 2.29 -0.51
C VAL A 66 2.93 1.92 0.92
N THR A 67 3.24 2.79 1.88
CA THR A 67 2.89 2.58 3.29
C THR A 67 1.37 2.45 3.47
N ASP A 68 0.58 3.31 2.81
CA ASP A 68 -0.88 3.25 2.86
C ASP A 68 -1.43 1.97 2.24
N LEU A 69 -0.93 1.59 1.06
CA LEU A 69 -1.37 0.38 0.38
C LEU A 69 -0.98 -0.88 1.14
N LEU A 70 0.21 -0.92 1.72
CA LEU A 70 0.68 -2.04 2.55
C LEU A 70 -0.20 -2.18 3.79
N LEU A 71 -0.48 -1.09 4.49
CA LEU A 71 -1.35 -1.08 5.66
C LEU A 71 -2.77 -1.58 5.33
N ALA A 72 -3.29 -1.22 4.16
CA ALA A 72 -4.64 -1.55 3.73
C ALA A 72 -4.80 -2.96 3.17
N LEU A 73 -3.77 -3.48 2.49
CA LEU A 73 -3.84 -4.69 1.68
C LEU A 73 -3.06 -5.86 2.28
N ALA A 74 -1.89 -5.61 2.87
CA ALA A 74 -1.00 -6.66 3.35
C ALA A 74 -0.26 -6.30 4.65
N PRO A 75 -0.95 -5.84 5.71
CA PRO A 75 -0.31 -5.47 6.98
C PRO A 75 0.44 -6.63 7.66
N GLN A 76 0.05 -7.88 7.34
CA GLN A 76 0.71 -9.11 7.78
C GLN A 76 2.15 -9.28 7.30
N LEU A 77 2.60 -8.50 6.30
CA LEU A 77 3.99 -8.51 5.85
C LEU A 77 4.91 -7.64 6.71
N SER A 78 4.39 -6.96 7.73
CA SER A 78 5.19 -6.19 8.68
C SER A 78 5.56 -7.04 9.91
N SER A 79 6.77 -6.86 10.42
CA SER A 79 7.23 -7.46 11.69
C SER A 79 6.38 -7.08 12.92
N ILE A 80 5.52 -6.06 12.79
CA ILE A 80 4.60 -5.60 13.83
C ILE A 80 3.12 -5.81 13.45
N ALA A 81 2.82 -6.79 12.60
CA ALA A 81 1.46 -7.07 12.10
C ALA A 81 0.40 -7.16 13.22
N GLU A 82 0.66 -7.89 14.30
CA GLU A 82 -0.29 -8.02 15.44
C GLU A 82 -0.61 -6.67 16.08
N ARG A 83 0.38 -5.78 16.15
CA ARG A 83 0.20 -4.43 16.68
C ARG A 83 -0.65 -3.60 15.72
N ILE A 84 -0.41 -3.70 14.41
CA ILE A 84 -1.21 -3.04 13.38
C ILE A 84 -2.67 -3.50 13.46
N GLU A 85 -2.92 -4.82 13.57
CA GLU A 85 -4.26 -5.39 13.72
C GLU A 85 -4.96 -4.88 14.98
N THR A 86 -4.23 -4.77 16.09
CA THR A 86 -4.75 -4.19 17.33
C THR A 86 -5.16 -2.73 17.13
N LEU A 87 -4.36 -1.95 16.40
CA LEU A 87 -4.68 -0.55 16.10
C LEU A 87 -5.88 -0.44 15.15
N ASP A 88 -6.01 -1.32 14.15
CA ASP A 88 -7.15 -1.36 13.23
C ASP A 88 -8.45 -1.71 13.97
N THR A 89 -8.41 -2.73 14.83
CA THR A 89 -9.53 -3.11 15.70
C THR A 89 -10.00 -1.93 16.55
N LYS A 90 -9.05 -1.20 17.15
CA LYS A 90 -9.37 0.01 17.93
C LYS A 90 -9.91 1.13 17.06
N ALA A 91 -9.43 1.27 15.82
CA ALA A 91 -9.94 2.28 14.90
C ALA A 91 -11.41 2.01 14.54
N ARG A 92 -11.73 0.76 14.19
CA ARG A 92 -13.11 0.33 13.91
C ARG A 92 -14.03 0.54 15.11
N ALA A 93 -13.59 0.15 16.31
CA ALA A 93 -14.40 0.28 17.52
C ALA A 93 -14.70 1.75 17.89
N ASN A 94 -13.73 2.64 17.71
CA ASN A 94 -13.86 4.04 18.16
C ASN A 94 -14.38 4.99 17.08
N TYR A 95 -14.17 4.67 15.81
CA TYR A 95 -14.42 5.57 14.68
C TYR A 95 -15.27 4.95 13.58
N GLY A 96 -15.64 3.67 13.70
CA GLY A 96 -16.47 2.96 12.72
C GLY A 96 -15.76 2.56 11.43
N VAL A 97 -14.47 2.91 11.27
CA VAL A 97 -13.68 2.65 10.06
C VAL A 97 -12.32 2.07 10.40
N GLY A 98 -11.84 1.12 9.58
CA GLY A 98 -10.50 0.56 9.67
C GLY A 98 -9.54 1.20 8.66
N PHE A 99 -8.29 0.78 8.68
CA PHE A 99 -7.21 1.30 7.84
C PHE A 99 -7.42 1.03 6.35
N ARG A 100 -8.01 -0.12 6.00
CA ARG A 100 -8.36 -0.42 4.61
C ARG A 100 -9.38 0.56 4.09
N GLU A 101 -10.50 0.71 4.78
CA GLU A 101 -11.55 1.66 4.42
C GLU A 101 -10.99 3.08 4.41
N LYS A 102 -10.12 3.41 5.36
CA LYS A 102 -9.50 4.73 5.44
C LYS A 102 -8.59 5.04 4.25
N ALA A 103 -7.73 4.10 3.86
CA ALA A 103 -6.80 4.28 2.73
C ALA A 103 -7.53 4.30 1.38
N PHE A 104 -8.60 3.51 1.23
CA PHE A 104 -9.40 3.48 -0.01
C PHE A 104 -10.53 4.51 -0.02
N ASP A 105 -10.69 5.30 1.04
CA ASP A 105 -11.47 6.52 1.02
C ASP A 105 -10.67 7.60 0.30
N SER A 106 -11.34 8.36 -0.56
CA SER A 106 -10.70 9.21 -1.56
C SER A 106 -9.84 10.37 -1.02
N ASP A 107 -9.82 10.57 0.31
CA ASP A 107 -8.97 11.57 0.97
C ASP A 107 -8.74 11.23 2.45
N VAL A 108 -7.51 10.87 2.84
CA VAL A 108 -7.11 10.74 4.25
C VAL A 108 -6.74 12.12 4.79
N ALA A 109 -7.75 12.97 4.99
CA ALA A 109 -7.55 14.33 5.48
C ALA A 109 -7.26 14.38 6.99
N TRP A 110 -6.36 15.28 7.40
CA TRP A 110 -6.14 15.59 8.81
C TRP A 110 -7.46 15.98 9.49
N GLY A 111 -7.76 15.36 10.63
CA GLY A 111 -8.96 15.68 11.43
C GLY A 111 -10.19 14.86 11.07
N SER A 112 -10.10 14.00 10.04
CA SER A 112 -11.13 13.00 9.77
C SER A 112 -11.11 11.88 10.82
N ASP A 113 -12.25 11.24 11.04
CA ASP A 113 -12.39 10.17 12.03
C ASP A 113 -11.41 9.02 11.74
N GLY A 114 -10.73 8.55 12.79
CA GLY A 114 -9.70 7.51 12.68
C GLY A 114 -8.34 7.97 12.13
N PHE A 115 -8.18 9.23 11.70
CA PHE A 115 -6.91 9.75 11.16
C PHE A 115 -5.72 9.53 12.10
N GLY A 116 -5.89 9.82 13.40
CA GLY A 116 -4.80 9.67 14.37
C GLY A 116 -4.28 8.23 14.49
N ARG A 117 -5.18 7.23 14.40
CA ARG A 117 -4.79 5.81 14.42
C ARG A 117 -4.15 5.38 13.12
N HIS A 118 -4.66 5.87 12.00
CA HIS A 118 -4.06 5.62 10.69
C HIS A 118 -2.65 6.19 10.61
N PHE A 119 -2.45 7.43 11.06
CA PHE A 119 -1.14 8.09 11.13
C PHE A 119 -0.18 7.36 12.08
N GLU A 120 -0.65 6.94 13.25
CA GLU A 120 0.12 6.11 14.18
C GLU A 120 0.57 4.81 13.49
N ALA A 121 -0.34 4.11 12.81
CA ALA A 121 -0.02 2.87 12.11
C ALA A 121 0.99 3.06 10.97
N ARG A 122 0.86 4.14 10.17
CA ARG A 122 1.88 4.53 9.16
C ARG A 122 3.25 4.69 9.80
N SER A 123 3.32 5.46 10.88
CA SER A 123 4.58 5.77 11.58
C SER A 123 5.21 4.50 12.17
N GLN A 124 4.39 3.60 12.72
CA GLN A 124 4.87 2.32 13.23
C GLN A 124 5.39 1.44 12.09
N LEU A 125 4.70 1.38 10.96
CA LEU A 125 5.10 0.56 9.82
C LEU A 125 6.47 0.99 9.29
N GLU A 126 6.71 2.29 9.10
CA GLU A 126 7.99 2.79 8.60
C GLU A 126 9.15 2.70 9.60
N ALA A 127 8.83 2.55 10.89
CA ALA A 127 9.84 2.42 11.94
C ALA A 127 10.32 0.97 12.14
N HIS A 128 9.73 -0.01 11.46
CA HIS A 128 10.03 -1.43 11.67
C HIS A 128 10.26 -2.16 10.34
N PRO A 129 11.06 -3.25 10.31
CA PRO A 129 11.30 -4.01 9.09
C PRO A 129 10.03 -4.61 8.49
N LEU A 130 10.08 -4.75 7.17
CA LEU A 130 9.14 -5.59 6.42
C LEU A 130 9.66 -7.04 6.44
N ASP A 131 8.80 -7.98 6.81
CA ASP A 131 9.07 -9.43 6.76
C ASP A 131 8.77 -10.03 5.36
N GLY A 132 8.42 -9.17 4.40
CA GLY A 132 8.11 -9.51 3.02
C GLY A 132 8.86 -8.63 2.02
N ALA A 133 8.36 -8.58 0.79
CA ALA A 133 8.92 -7.79 -0.30
C ALA A 133 7.86 -6.95 -1.00
N VAL A 134 8.30 -5.89 -1.67
CA VAL A 134 7.47 -5.04 -2.53
C VAL A 134 8.12 -4.90 -3.90
N ALA A 135 7.48 -5.43 -4.94
CA ALA A 135 7.93 -5.26 -6.32
C ALA A 135 7.16 -4.13 -7.01
N LEU A 136 7.87 -3.33 -7.80
CA LEU A 136 7.31 -2.25 -8.62
C LEU A 136 7.54 -2.56 -10.10
N ALA A 137 6.48 -2.53 -10.89
CA ALA A 137 6.55 -2.55 -12.35
C ALA A 137 6.00 -1.24 -12.93
N VAL A 138 6.66 -0.64 -13.92
CA VAL A 138 6.27 0.64 -14.52
C VAL A 138 6.03 0.48 -16.03
N TYR A 139 4.85 0.86 -16.51
CA TYR A 139 4.38 0.59 -17.88
C TYR A 139 4.18 1.85 -18.73
N ALA A 140 4.19 3.04 -18.12
CA ALA A 140 3.86 4.28 -18.79
C ALA A 140 4.52 5.49 -18.11
N PRO A 141 4.69 6.62 -18.83
CA PRO A 141 5.15 7.85 -18.21
C PRO A 141 4.16 8.30 -17.13
N GLY A 142 4.64 8.37 -15.90
CA GLY A 142 3.90 8.79 -14.71
C GLY A 142 4.86 9.26 -13.61
N ARG A 143 5.84 10.11 -13.98
CA ARG A 143 7.01 10.42 -13.14
C ARG A 143 6.66 10.73 -11.69
N ARG A 144 5.71 11.64 -11.42
CA ARG A 144 5.35 11.99 -10.03
C ARG A 144 4.89 10.81 -9.17
N VAL A 145 4.08 9.90 -9.71
CA VAL A 145 3.61 8.74 -8.92
C VAL A 145 4.74 7.73 -8.74
N VAL A 146 5.58 7.56 -9.76
CA VAL A 146 6.75 6.65 -9.70
C VAL A 146 7.79 7.19 -8.72
N ASP A 147 8.06 8.49 -8.75
CA ASP A 147 8.98 9.17 -7.83
C ASP A 147 8.46 9.05 -6.40
N ALA A 148 7.19 9.38 -6.14
CA ALA A 148 6.57 9.25 -4.83
C ALA A 148 6.58 7.80 -4.29
N VAL A 149 6.35 6.81 -5.16
CA VAL A 149 6.43 5.39 -4.80
C VAL A 149 7.88 5.00 -4.50
N THR A 150 8.84 5.43 -5.31
CA THR A 150 10.26 5.11 -5.16
C THR A 150 10.82 5.72 -3.87
N ASP A 151 10.49 6.98 -3.60
CA ASP A 151 10.87 7.67 -2.37
C ASP A 151 10.28 6.96 -1.14
N ASN A 152 9.02 6.53 -1.22
CA ASN A 152 8.41 5.77 -0.13
C ASN A 152 9.05 4.38 0.05
N LEU A 153 9.37 3.65 -1.04
CA LEU A 153 10.05 2.35 -0.98
C LEU A 153 11.44 2.46 -0.32
N ALA A 154 12.20 3.50 -0.66
CA ALA A 154 13.52 3.75 -0.07
C ALA A 154 13.43 3.99 1.46
N ARG A 155 12.35 4.62 1.94
CA ARG A 155 12.12 4.83 3.39
C ARG A 155 11.68 3.54 4.10
N LEU A 156 10.98 2.64 3.41
CA LEU A 156 10.55 1.35 3.95
C LEU A 156 11.67 0.29 3.97
N ASP A 157 12.84 0.59 3.42
CA ASP A 157 13.93 -0.37 3.19
C ASP A 157 13.43 -1.65 2.48
N ALA A 158 12.44 -1.49 1.60
CA ALA A 158 11.81 -2.60 0.91
C ALA A 158 12.71 -3.13 -0.20
N VAL A 159 12.80 -4.45 -0.35
CA VAL A 159 13.48 -5.07 -1.50
C VAL A 159 12.67 -4.78 -2.77
N VAL A 160 13.15 -3.83 -3.58
CA VAL A 160 12.53 -3.48 -4.86
C VAL A 160 13.05 -4.42 -5.95
N LEU A 161 12.17 -5.30 -6.43
CA LEU A 161 12.44 -6.13 -7.61
C LEU A 161 11.92 -5.41 -8.86
N ASP A 162 12.82 -5.11 -9.79
CA ASP A 162 12.48 -4.50 -11.07
C ASP A 162 11.84 -5.58 -11.96
N ALA A 163 10.54 -5.43 -12.23
CA ALA A 163 9.85 -6.28 -13.18
C ALA A 163 10.15 -5.75 -14.59
N GLY A 164 11.23 -6.26 -15.19
CA GLY A 164 11.72 -5.87 -16.52
C GLY A 164 10.72 -6.02 -17.66
#